data_AF-A0A7R9M119-F1
#
_entry.id   AF-A0A7R9M119-F1
#
_cell.length_a   1.000
_cell.length_b   1.000
_cell.length_c   1.000
_cell.angle_alpha   90.00
_cell.angle_beta   90.00
_cell.angle_gamma   90.00
#
_symmetry.space_group_name_H-M   'P 1'
#
loop_
_entity.id
_entity.type
_entity.pdbx_description
1 polymer ?
#
loop_
_entity_poly.entity_id
_entity_poly.type
_entity_poly.pdbx_seq_one_letter_code
_entity_poly.pdbx_strand_id
1 'polypeptide(L)'
;DYTLCVCFNARVEHYRVIYKDNKLTIDEEEYFENLSQLVDHYIADADGLCTTLRVSVPKSGSFEVSVDSKAFEAAGWVIKMQDLKLGEILGKGEFGDVLLGSLRGQKVAVKKLKDSSKAAQDFLTEASLMTSLSHNNLVQLLGVVFDGPSICL
;
A
#
# COMPACT_ATOMS: atom_id res chain seq x y z
N ASP A 1 16.12 -3.21 1.90
CA ASP A 1 16.84 -3.60 3.12
C ASP A 1 15.84 -3.51 4.26
N TYR A 2 15.58 -4.63 4.93
CA TYR A 2 14.60 -4.71 6.02
C TYR A 2 15.31 -5.09 7.32
N THR A 3 14.78 -4.66 8.45
CA THR A 3 15.30 -5.02 9.78
C THR A 3 14.13 -5.34 10.68
N LEU A 4 14.18 -6.49 11.34
CA LEU A 4 13.24 -6.87 12.38
C LEU A 4 13.79 -6.41 13.73
N CYS A 5 13.06 -5.52 14.41
CA CYS A 5 13.43 -5.03 15.73
C CYS A 5 12.54 -5.70 16.79
N VAL A 6 13.14 -6.37 17.77
CA VAL A 6 12.42 -7.12 18.81
C VAL A 6 12.77 -6.53 20.17
N CYS A 7 11.74 -6.16 20.95
CA CYS A 7 11.94 -5.70 22.32
C CYS A 7 11.74 -6.86 23.29
N PHE A 8 12.78 -7.22 24.04
CA PHE A 8 12.74 -8.27 25.04
C PHE A 8 13.55 -7.85 26.27
N ASN A 9 12.97 -8.03 27.48
CA ASN A 9 13.61 -7.63 28.74
C ASN A 9 14.15 -6.18 28.75
N ALA A 10 13.35 -5.25 28.22
CA ALA A 10 13.69 -3.83 28.09
C ALA A 10 14.94 -3.53 27.23
N ARG A 11 15.33 -4.46 26.35
CA ARG A 11 16.36 -4.29 25.34
C ARG A 11 15.78 -4.45 23.95
N VAL A 12 16.31 -3.72 22.99
CA VAL A 12 15.94 -3.84 21.58
C VAL A 12 17.04 -4.57 20.84
N GLU A 13 16.70 -5.71 20.26
CA GLU A 13 17.56 -6.48 19.38
C GLU A 13 17.19 -6.21 17.92
N HIS A 14 18.20 -6.15 17.05
CA HIS A 14 18.04 -5.79 15.65
C HIS A 14 18.53 -6.94 14.76
N TYR A 15 17.60 -7.55 14.02
CA TYR A 15 17.86 -8.66 13.12
C TYR A 15 17.78 -8.17 11.68
N ARG A 16 18.87 -8.34 10.92
CA ARG A 16 18.88 -7.97 9.51
C ARG A 16 18.11 -9.00 8.71
N VAL A 17 17.16 -8.56 7.90
CA VAL A 17 16.47 -9.43 6.95
C VAL A 17 17.20 -9.36 5.61
N ILE A 18 17.82 -10.46 5.24
CA ILE A 18 18.60 -10.66 4.03
C ILE A 18 17.65 -11.05 2.90
N TYR A 19 17.86 -10.47 1.72
CA TYR A 19 17.15 -10.85 0.50
C TYR A 19 18.10 -11.56 -0.46
N LYS A 20 17.81 -12.82 -0.78
CA LYS A 20 18.65 -13.69 -1.60
C LYS A 20 17.78 -14.67 -2.37
N ASP A 21 18.07 -14.88 -3.66
CA ASP A 21 17.36 -15.80 -4.53
C ASP A 21 15.82 -15.63 -4.52
N ASN A 22 15.39 -14.36 -4.57
CA ASN A 22 13.98 -13.94 -4.45
C ASN A 22 13.26 -14.32 -3.15
N LYS A 23 14.00 -14.67 -2.10
CA LYS A 23 13.48 -15.02 -0.78
C LYS A 23 14.09 -14.15 0.32
N LEU A 24 13.42 -14.15 1.47
CA LEU A 24 13.81 -13.43 2.67
C LEU A 24 14.32 -14.42 3.73
N THR A 25 15.36 -14.06 4.47
CA THR A 25 15.92 -14.85 5.57
C THR A 25 16.54 -13.95 6.63
N ILE A 26 16.67 -14.42 7.88
CA ILE A 26 17.40 -13.73 8.95
C ILE A 26 18.70 -14.46 9.29
N ASP A 27 18.69 -15.79 9.26
CA ASP A 27 19.78 -16.68 9.67
C ASP A 27 20.52 -17.36 8.50
N GLU A 28 20.06 -17.17 7.26
CA GLU A 28 20.51 -17.88 6.05
C GLU A 28 20.21 -19.39 6.04
N GLU A 29 19.43 -19.89 7.01
CA GLU A 29 19.00 -21.28 7.11
C GLU A 29 17.58 -21.45 6.59
N GLU A 30 16.66 -20.57 7.00
CA GLU A 30 15.26 -20.60 6.56
C GLU A 30 14.90 -19.45 5.62
N TYR A 31 14.04 -19.73 4.64
CA TYR A 31 13.76 -18.82 3.54
C TYR A 31 12.26 -18.68 3.28
N PHE A 32 11.79 -17.44 3.22
CA PHE A 32 10.38 -17.08 3.09
C PHE A 32 10.10 -16.30 1.79
N GLU A 33 8.91 -16.45 1.23
CA GLU A 33 8.53 -15.75 -0.02
C GLU A 33 8.19 -14.28 0.23
N ASN A 34 7.74 -13.94 1.44
CA ASN A 34 7.34 -12.59 1.80
C ASN A 34 7.49 -12.35 3.32
N LEU A 35 7.41 -11.07 3.73
CA LEU A 35 7.58 -10.68 5.13
C LEU A 35 6.47 -11.21 6.04
N SER A 36 5.27 -11.47 5.52
CA SER A 36 4.18 -12.03 6.33
C SER A 36 4.53 -13.43 6.78
N GLN A 37 4.94 -14.30 5.84
CA GLN A 37 5.36 -15.68 6.15
C GLN A 37 6.53 -15.70 7.15
N LEU A 38 7.51 -14.82 6.97
CA LEU A 38 8.63 -14.67 7.90
C LEU A 38 8.13 -14.30 9.30
N VAL A 39 7.21 -13.34 9.41
CA VAL A 39 6.65 -12.92 10.71
C VAL A 39 5.81 -14.04 11.33
N ASP A 40 4.97 -14.72 10.54
CA ASP A 40 4.12 -15.82 11.00
C ASP A 40 4.96 -16.97 11.58
N HIS A 41 6.09 -17.29 10.95
CA HIS A 41 7.07 -18.24 11.46
C HIS A 41 7.61 -17.82 12.83
N TYR A 42 8.15 -16.59 12.91
CA TYR A 42 8.75 -16.09 14.15
C TYR A 42 7.75 -15.76 15.28
N ILE A 43 6.45 -15.75 14.98
CA ILE A 43 5.37 -15.77 15.98
C ILE A 43 5.23 -17.16 16.60
N ALA A 44 5.33 -18.21 15.78
CA ALA A 44 5.14 -19.60 16.20
C ALA A 44 6.36 -20.18 16.92
N ASP A 45 7.56 -19.93 16.40
CA ASP A 45 8.84 -20.37 16.95
C ASP A 45 9.83 -19.21 16.99
N ALA A 46 10.65 -19.11 18.04
CA ALA A 46 11.64 -18.04 18.11
C ALA A 46 12.78 -18.28 17.12
N ASP A 47 13.11 -19.55 16.86
CA ASP A 47 14.07 -20.00 15.84
C ASP A 47 15.33 -19.11 15.73
N GLY A 48 16.00 -18.88 16.86
CA GLY A 48 17.21 -18.05 16.95
C GLY A 48 17.00 -16.57 17.31
N LEU A 49 15.77 -16.07 17.32
CA LEU A 49 15.43 -14.77 17.92
C LEU A 49 15.49 -14.82 19.45
N CYS A 50 15.65 -13.65 20.09
CA CYS A 50 15.69 -13.52 21.54
C CYS A 50 14.36 -13.91 22.22
N THR A 51 13.24 -13.87 21.48
CA THR A 51 11.91 -14.33 21.89
C THR A 51 11.02 -14.48 20.66
N THR A 52 9.89 -15.19 20.79
CA THR A 52 8.85 -15.21 19.75
C THR A 52 8.22 -13.83 19.59
N LEU A 53 7.82 -13.49 18.36
CA LEU A 53 7.06 -12.28 18.09
C LEU A 53 5.66 -12.41 18.70
N ARG A 54 5.27 -11.43 19.51
CA ARG A 54 3.97 -11.46 20.22
C ARG A 54 3.10 -10.26 19.90
N VAL A 55 3.64 -9.07 20.13
CA VAL A 55 2.90 -7.82 20.01
C VAL A 55 3.70 -6.91 19.09
N SER A 56 3.07 -6.47 18.00
CA SER A 56 3.65 -5.46 17.14
C SER A 56 3.62 -4.10 17.85
N VAL A 57 4.72 -3.35 17.75
CA VAL A 57 4.78 -1.99 18.29
C VAL A 57 3.94 -1.09 17.39
N PRO A 58 2.95 -0.35 17.94
CA PRO A 58 2.23 0.67 17.17
C PRO A 58 3.23 1.69 16.65
N LYS A 59 3.19 2.02 15.36
CA LYS A 59 4.13 3.01 14.80
C LYS A 59 3.76 4.40 15.33
N SER A 60 4.48 4.86 16.34
CA SER A 60 4.34 6.24 16.83
C SER A 60 5.04 7.19 15.87
N GLY A 61 4.27 8.03 15.17
CA GLY A 61 4.82 9.13 14.36
C GLY A 61 5.06 8.85 12.87
N SER A 62 4.77 7.65 12.35
CA SER A 62 4.30 7.59 10.97
C SER A 62 2.88 8.13 10.99
N PHE A 63 2.58 9.08 10.12
CA PHE A 63 1.20 9.28 9.68
C PHE A 63 0.69 7.90 9.23
N GLU A 64 0.03 7.18 10.12
CA GLU A 64 -0.98 6.20 9.73
C GLU A 64 -2.10 7.04 9.12
N VAL A 65 -1.87 7.54 7.91
CA VAL A 65 -2.95 7.53 6.96
C VAL A 65 -3.02 6.07 6.54
N SER A 66 -3.57 5.19 7.39
CA SER A 66 -4.46 4.20 6.83
C SER A 66 -5.41 5.06 6.00
N VAL A 67 -5.24 5.06 4.68
CA VAL A 67 -6.09 5.91 3.85
C VAL A 67 -7.47 5.33 3.99
N ASP A 68 -8.17 5.94 4.92
CA ASP A 68 -9.50 5.60 5.32
C ASP A 68 -10.30 5.92 4.07
N SER A 69 -10.74 4.89 3.36
CA SER A 69 -11.76 5.03 2.32
C SER A 69 -12.90 5.90 2.87
N LYS A 70 -13.15 5.83 4.19
CA LYS A 70 -14.06 6.70 4.93
C LYS A 70 -13.68 8.19 4.94
N ALA A 71 -12.40 8.57 4.94
CA ALA A 71 -11.99 9.98 4.85
C ALA A 71 -12.30 10.55 3.48
N PHE A 72 -11.97 9.81 2.40
CA PHE A 72 -12.38 10.18 1.04
C PHE A 72 -13.90 10.18 0.88
N GLU A 73 -14.60 9.22 1.50
CA GLU A 73 -16.06 9.12 1.48
C GLU A 73 -16.72 10.29 2.23
N ALA A 74 -16.27 10.58 3.45
CA ALA A 74 -16.76 11.70 4.26
C ALA A 74 -16.50 13.05 3.59
N ALA A 75 -15.39 13.18 2.86
CA ALA A 75 -15.06 14.37 2.08
C ALA A 75 -15.75 14.41 0.70
N GLY A 76 -16.52 13.39 0.32
CA GLY A 76 -17.30 13.37 -0.92
C GLY A 76 -16.50 13.10 -2.19
N TRP A 77 -15.28 12.55 -2.08
CA TRP A 77 -14.42 12.24 -3.22
C TRP A 77 -14.64 10.84 -3.79
N VAL A 78 -15.43 9.99 -3.13
CA VAL A 78 -15.67 8.62 -3.58
C VAL A 78 -16.67 8.59 -4.75
N ILE A 79 -16.22 8.02 -5.87
CA ILE A 79 -17.05 7.72 -7.03
C ILE A 79 -17.52 6.27 -6.94
N LYS A 80 -18.82 6.03 -7.16
CA LYS A 80 -19.36 4.67 -7.24
C LYS A 80 -18.92 4.03 -8.54
N MET A 81 -18.44 2.79 -8.48
CA MET A 81 -17.98 2.06 -9.67
C MET A 81 -19.02 2.00 -10.80
N GLN A 82 -20.32 1.92 -10.48
CA GLN A 82 -21.42 1.96 -11.45
C GLN A 82 -21.46 3.24 -12.32
N ASP A 83 -20.91 4.35 -11.82
CA ASP A 83 -20.88 5.63 -12.54
C ASP A 83 -19.66 5.74 -13.47
N LEU A 84 -18.70 4.81 -13.34
CA LEU A 84 -17.45 4.76 -14.09
C LEU A 84 -17.43 3.57 -15.06
N LYS A 85 -17.17 3.85 -16.33
CA LYS A 85 -16.89 2.82 -17.34
C LYS A 85 -15.42 2.83 -17.69
N LEU A 86 -14.75 1.69 -17.57
CA LEU A 86 -13.35 1.51 -17.99
C LEU A 86 -13.29 1.11 -19.46
N GLY A 87 -12.32 1.66 -20.18
CA GLY A 87 -12.05 1.41 -21.59
C GLY A 87 -10.63 0.88 -21.82
N GLU A 88 -10.03 1.28 -22.93
CA GLU A 88 -8.68 0.83 -23.33
C GLU A 88 -7.57 1.44 -22.47
N ILE A 89 -6.39 0.81 -22.48
CA ILE A 89 -5.20 1.31 -21.80
C ILE A 89 -4.60 2.45 -22.64
N LEU A 90 -4.47 3.62 -22.04
CA LEU A 90 -3.78 4.79 -22.62
C LEU A 90 -2.28 4.75 -22.34
N GLY A 91 -1.86 4.17 -21.22
CA GLY A 91 -0.46 4.10 -20.84
C GLY A 91 -0.20 3.15 -19.66
N LYS A 92 1.07 2.83 -19.45
CA LYS A 92 1.53 2.02 -18.32
C LYS A 92 2.57 2.82 -17.56
N GLY A 93 2.39 2.96 -16.25
CA GLY A 93 3.29 3.67 -15.36
C GLY A 93 3.78 2.80 -14.20
N GLU A 94 4.57 3.40 -13.33
CA GLU A 94 5.17 2.78 -12.15
C GLU A 94 4.11 2.21 -11.18
N PHE A 95 3.03 2.97 -10.94
CA PHE A 95 1.98 2.60 -10.00
C PHE A 95 0.83 1.78 -10.63
N GLY A 96 0.82 1.63 -11.95
CA GLY A 96 -0.23 0.88 -12.63
C GLY A 96 -0.56 1.37 -14.03
N ASP A 97 -1.71 0.94 -14.54
CA ASP A 97 -2.14 1.26 -15.90
C ASP A 97 -3.05 2.50 -15.88
N VAL A 98 -2.87 3.39 -16.86
CA VAL A 98 -3.79 4.49 -17.12
C VAL A 98 -4.74 4.05 -18.21
N LEU A 99 -6.03 4.05 -17.92
CA LEU A 99 -7.09 3.67 -18.84
C LEU A 99 -7.88 4.89 -19.27
N LEU A 100 -8.46 4.83 -20.47
CA LEU A 100 -9.54 5.71 -20.86
C LEU A 100 -10.79 5.30 -20.08
N GLY A 101 -11.47 6.26 -19.46
CA GLY A 101 -12.73 6.04 -18.76
C GLY A 101 -13.85 6.95 -19.25
N SER A 102 -15.07 6.61 -18.86
CA SER A 102 -16.23 7.49 -18.95
C SER A 102 -16.92 7.59 -17.60
N LEU A 103 -16.88 8.78 -17.00
CA LEU A 103 -17.59 9.12 -15.77
C LEU A 103 -18.84 9.89 -16.14
N ARG A 104 -20.02 9.27 -15.98
CA ARG A 104 -21.33 9.88 -16.31
C ARG A 104 -21.38 10.52 -17.71
N GLY A 105 -20.72 9.91 -18.70
CA GLY A 105 -20.67 10.37 -20.08
C GLY A 105 -19.50 11.30 -20.41
N GLN A 106 -18.76 11.80 -19.42
CA GLN A 106 -17.55 12.59 -19.63
C GLN A 106 -16.32 11.68 -19.75
N LYS A 107 -15.45 11.92 -20.74
CA LYS A 107 -14.19 11.19 -20.87
C LYS A 107 -13.24 11.58 -19.74
N VAL A 108 -12.62 10.59 -19.12
CA VAL A 108 -11.67 10.75 -18.01
C VAL A 108 -10.46 9.84 -18.22
N ALA A 109 -9.33 10.17 -17.61
CA ALA A 109 -8.22 9.23 -17.44
C ALA A 109 -8.41 8.53 -16.10
N VAL A 110 -8.25 7.21 -16.07
CA VAL A 110 -8.38 6.41 -14.86
C VAL A 110 -7.05 5.74 -14.58
N LYS A 111 -6.36 6.14 -13.51
CA LYS A 111 -5.14 5.47 -13.07
C LYS A 111 -5.58 4.30 -12.18
N LYS A 112 -5.31 3.07 -12.60
CA LYS A 112 -5.64 1.86 -11.83
C LYS A 112 -4.38 1.30 -11.19
N LEU A 113 -4.40 1.13 -9.88
CA LEU A 113 -3.31 0.54 -9.11
C LEU A 113 -3.09 -0.94 -9.50
N LYS A 114 -1.83 -1.37 -9.62
CA LYS A 114 -1.46 -2.80 -9.69
C LYS A 114 -1.19 -3.34 -8.30
N ASP A 115 -1.77 -4.50 -7.99
CA ASP A 115 -1.77 -5.14 -6.66
C ASP A 115 -0.39 -5.15 -5.98
N SER A 116 -0.18 -4.20 -5.06
CA SER A 116 0.82 -4.30 -3.99
C SER A 116 0.46 -3.34 -2.85
N SER A 117 0.53 -3.84 -1.62
CA SER A 117 0.13 -3.09 -0.41
C SER A 117 0.95 -1.82 -0.20
N LYS A 118 2.23 -1.82 -0.58
CA LYS A 118 3.10 -0.63 -0.51
C LYS A 118 2.70 0.42 -1.56
N ALA A 119 2.41 0.02 -2.80
CA ALA A 119 2.02 0.97 -3.84
C ALA A 119 0.65 1.60 -3.56
N ALA A 120 -0.26 0.90 -2.86
CA ALA A 120 -1.56 1.46 -2.49
C ALA A 120 -1.43 2.71 -1.61
N GLN A 121 -0.48 2.71 -0.67
CA GLN A 121 -0.27 3.84 0.22
C GLN A 121 0.27 5.06 -0.52
N ASP A 122 1.29 4.87 -1.36
CA ASP A 122 1.89 5.95 -2.15
C ASP A 122 0.87 6.53 -3.14
N PHE A 123 0.09 5.65 -3.77
CA PHE A 123 -0.99 6.00 -4.71
C PHE A 123 -2.08 6.86 -4.08
N LEU A 124 -2.52 6.50 -2.88
CA LEU A 124 -3.53 7.25 -2.16
C LEU A 124 -2.97 8.53 -1.50
N THR A 125 -1.68 8.55 -1.18
CA THR A 125 -0.99 9.78 -0.75
C THR A 125 -0.95 10.80 -1.89
N GLU A 126 -0.63 10.37 -3.11
CA GLU A 126 -0.72 11.20 -4.33
C GLU A 126 -2.14 11.75 -4.50
N ALA A 127 -3.17 10.90 -4.38
CA ALA A 127 -4.57 11.31 -4.45
C ALA A 127 -4.93 12.36 -3.39
N SER A 128 -4.50 12.16 -2.15
CA SER A 128 -4.78 13.10 -1.05
C SER A 128 -4.18 14.47 -1.33
N LEU A 129 -2.95 14.54 -1.84
CA LEU A 129 -2.35 15.81 -2.25
C LEU A 129 -3.17 16.48 -3.35
N MET A 130 -3.60 15.72 -4.36
CA MET A 130 -4.38 16.24 -5.48
C MET A 130 -5.76 16.78 -5.08
N THR A 131 -6.36 16.34 -3.97
CA THR A 131 -7.66 16.89 -3.48
C THR A 131 -7.59 18.39 -3.15
N SER A 132 -6.39 18.91 -2.85
CA SER A 132 -6.15 20.31 -2.51
C SER A 132 -5.68 21.17 -3.70
N LEU A 133 -5.42 20.57 -4.86
CA LEU A 133 -4.84 21.24 -6.02
C LEU A 133 -5.95 21.64 -7.02
N SER A 134 -6.06 22.95 -7.28
CA SER A 134 -6.97 23.49 -8.29
C SER A 134 -6.26 24.58 -9.09
N HIS A 135 -5.85 24.24 -10.31
CA HIS A 135 -5.13 25.16 -11.19
C HIS A 135 -5.28 24.73 -12.66
N ASN A 136 -5.41 25.70 -13.59
CA ASN A 136 -5.65 25.44 -15.02
C ASN A 136 -4.52 24.65 -15.72
N ASN A 137 -3.32 24.63 -15.15
CA ASN A 137 -2.16 23.92 -15.69
C ASN A 137 -1.80 22.65 -14.90
N LEU A 138 -2.64 22.23 -13.95
CA LEU A 138 -2.46 20.98 -13.22
C LEU A 138 -3.61 20.03 -13.55
N VAL A 139 -3.30 18.74 -13.65
CA VAL A 139 -4.32 17.71 -13.82
C VAL A 139 -5.14 17.64 -12.53
N GLN A 140 -6.44 17.84 -12.66
CA GLN A 140 -7.36 17.81 -11.53
C GLN A 140 -7.82 16.38 -11.23
N LEU A 141 -7.79 16.00 -9.95
CA LEU A 141 -8.44 14.79 -9.47
C LEU A 141 -9.96 14.98 -9.47
N LEU A 142 -10.70 14.03 -10.05
CA LEU A 142 -12.16 14.05 -10.06
C LEU A 142 -12.76 13.22 -8.93
N GLY A 143 -12.07 12.18 -8.49
CA GLY A 143 -12.48 11.34 -7.38
C GLY A 143 -11.69 10.06 -7.30
N VAL A 144 -12.06 9.21 -6.34
CA VAL A 144 -11.42 7.92 -6.08
C VAL A 144 -12.48 6.83 -6.12
N VAL A 145 -12.16 5.69 -6.74
CA VAL A 145 -13.02 4.50 -6.72
C VAL A 145 -12.36 3.43 -5.88
N PHE A 146 -13.12 2.86 -4.95
CA PHE A 146 -12.77 1.68 -4.18
C PHE A 146 -13.71 0.54 -4.59
N ASP A 147 -13.18 -0.52 -5.20
CA ASP A 147 -13.94 -1.70 -5.63
C ASP A 147 -13.20 -2.99 -5.21
N GLY A 148 -13.54 -3.51 -4.03
CA GLY A 148 -12.83 -4.63 -3.42
C GLY A 148 -11.33 -4.31 -3.25
N PRO A 149 -10.40 -5.11 -3.79
CA PRO A 149 -8.97 -4.82 -3.76
C PRO A 149 -8.55 -3.75 -4.79
N SER A 150 -9.40 -3.41 -5.75
CA SER A 150 -9.07 -2.45 -6.81
C SER A 150 -9.28 -1.01 -6.35
N ILE A 151 -8.26 -0.17 -6.56
CA ILE A 151 -8.30 1.28 -6.29
C ILE A 151 -8.01 2.03 -7.59
N CYS A 152 -8.83 3.03 -7.90
CA CYS A 152 -8.66 3.88 -9.08
C CYS A 152 -8.75 5.38 -8.71
N LEU A 153 -8.01 6.21 -9.43
CA LEU A 153 -8.05 7.68 -9.42
C LEU A 153 -8.49 8.22 -10.78
#